data_AF-A0A6P8U5F6-F1
#
_entry.id   AF-A0A6P8U5F6-F1
#
_cell.length_a   1.000
_cell.length_b   1.000
_cell.length_c   1.000
_cell.angle_alpha   90.00
_cell.angle_beta   90.00
_cell.angle_gamma   90.00
#
_symmetry.space_group_name_H-M   'P 1'
#
loop_
_entity.id
_entity.type
_entity.pdbx_description
1 polymer ?
#
loop_
_entity_poly.entity_id
_entity_poly.type
_entity_poly.pdbx_seq_one_letter_code
_entity_poly.pdbx_strand_id
1 'polypeptide(L)'
;MPHSISVLYIYAADLWSVQQTSAHQLTSYCLSLAVSTHEPTMSYISELDVSLDKNEEKNLKMRGFDVIDGNLNEGAGGCASHLWSKHGPLAITKVQVSFNEEMANGLIKAGYKKINKDLNAGVGGSPLYLWYSQGSGEFDTPIVDINVTTDSANEAQKFGFGWERVTCDLNRGVCGNWIHLWLKREKETYICDVTATDSFGSDIDLFKNGYIRLDEDTNRGARGASVFIWYRQTTDPEKAVKEIQVSVKADQYLEYQQQNYDPVVVDLKKGTGGNQVFLWYKKEGSSPMKAIGLLLNKDAFEEYPKAGFKLVKRNLNEGNSGWVEHLYFYQ
;
A
#
# COMPACT_ATOMS: atom_id res chain seq x y z
N MET A 1 -27.55 63.74 9.75
CA MET A 1 -28.44 64.83 9.29
C MET A 1 -27.65 65.67 8.31
N PRO A 2 -28.21 66.21 7.20
CA PRO A 2 -29.59 66.12 6.66
C PRO A 2 -30.03 64.66 6.34
N HIS A 3 -31.25 64.24 5.94
CA HIS A 3 -32.43 64.83 5.24
C HIS A 3 -32.22 65.05 3.73
N SER A 4 -33.14 64.80 2.78
CA SER A 4 -34.52 64.24 2.77
C SER A 4 -34.78 63.55 1.40
N ILE A 5 -35.55 62.46 1.25
CA ILE A 5 -37.03 62.37 1.08
C ILE A 5 -37.62 63.16 -0.12
N SER A 6 -38.11 62.43 -1.14
CA SER A 6 -39.37 62.62 -1.95
C SER A 6 -39.34 61.61 -3.13
N VAL A 7 -40.28 60.69 -3.43
CA VAL A 7 -41.76 60.53 -3.29
C VAL A 7 -42.55 61.04 -4.52
N LEU A 8 -43.62 60.29 -4.90
CA LEU A 8 -44.73 60.45 -5.89
C LEU A 8 -44.74 59.38 -7.01
N TYR A 9 -45.89 58.88 -7.57
CA TYR A 9 -47.32 58.80 -7.20
C TYR A 9 -48.10 58.02 -8.31
N ILE A 10 -49.30 57.42 -8.14
CA ILE A 10 -50.08 57.04 -6.94
C ILE A 10 -50.14 55.49 -6.85
N TYR A 11 -51.23 54.67 -6.89
CA TYR A 11 -52.72 54.76 -6.94
C TYR A 11 -53.31 53.56 -6.15
N ALA A 12 -54.63 53.51 -5.89
CA ALA A 12 -55.25 52.57 -4.93
C ALA A 12 -56.66 52.05 -5.30
N ALA A 13 -57.08 50.94 -4.66
CA ALA A 13 -58.47 50.44 -4.60
C ALA A 13 -58.70 49.42 -3.43
N ASP A 14 -59.00 49.90 -2.23
CA ASP A 14 -60.32 49.78 -1.54
C ASP A 14 -61.32 48.68 -2.01
N LEU A 15 -62.12 47.98 -1.17
CA LEU A 15 -62.45 48.03 0.28
C LEU A 15 -63.06 46.67 0.77
N TRP A 16 -62.91 46.36 2.08
CA TRP A 16 -63.80 45.54 2.97
C TRP A 16 -64.00 44.03 2.64
N SER A 17 -64.01 43.12 3.63
CA SER A 17 -64.86 43.13 4.83
C SER A 17 -64.22 42.49 6.08
N VAL A 18 -64.93 42.52 7.21
CA VAL A 18 -64.43 42.16 8.56
C VAL A 18 -65.23 41.03 9.17
N GLN A 19 -64.55 40.03 9.75
CA GLN A 19 -65.09 39.26 10.88
C GLN A 19 -63.95 38.73 11.79
N GLN A 20 -64.12 38.88 13.10
CA GLN A 20 -63.20 38.36 14.13
C GLN A 20 -63.76 37.05 14.69
N THR A 21 -62.90 36.05 14.97
CA THR A 21 -63.14 35.10 16.06
C THR A 21 -61.85 34.49 16.60
N SER A 22 -61.65 34.62 17.92
CA SER A 22 -60.94 33.72 18.84
C SER A 22 -59.74 32.89 18.36
N ALA A 23 -58.56 33.20 18.91
CA ALA A 23 -57.47 32.23 19.01
C ALA A 23 -57.78 31.18 20.09
N HIS A 24 -57.98 29.91 19.70
CA HIS A 24 -57.60 28.71 20.46
C HIS A 24 -57.96 27.42 19.69
N GLN A 25 -57.01 26.89 18.90
CA GLN A 25 -56.97 25.46 18.58
C GLN A 25 -55.54 25.03 18.23
N LEU A 26 -54.94 24.23 19.10
CA LEU A 26 -53.64 23.60 18.92
C LEU A 26 -53.83 22.25 18.23
N THR A 27 -53.10 21.98 17.15
CA THR A 27 -52.37 20.71 16.96
C THR A 27 -51.44 20.73 15.74
N SER A 28 -50.14 20.61 15.99
CA SER A 28 -49.16 19.82 15.22
C SER A 28 -49.23 19.81 13.68
N TYR A 29 -48.57 20.77 13.02
CA TYR A 29 -47.98 20.59 11.69
C TYR A 29 -46.63 21.34 11.53
N CYS A 30 -45.69 21.09 12.43
CA CYS A 30 -44.29 21.45 12.19
C CYS A 30 -43.66 20.43 11.25
N LEU A 31 -43.74 20.68 9.95
CA LEU A 31 -43.12 19.82 8.93
C LEU A 31 -41.59 19.98 8.99
N SER A 32 -40.91 19.08 9.70
CA SER A 32 -39.46 19.06 9.79
C SER A 32 -38.85 18.62 8.46
N LEU A 33 -38.57 19.59 7.58
CA LEU A 33 -37.71 19.42 6.41
C LEU A 33 -36.27 19.19 6.88
N ALA A 34 -35.99 17.98 7.37
CA ALA A 34 -34.64 17.48 7.51
C ALA A 34 -34.04 17.37 6.10
N VAL A 35 -33.29 18.38 5.69
CA VAL A 35 -32.48 18.34 4.47
C VAL A 35 -31.47 17.22 4.66
N SER A 36 -31.71 16.09 3.98
CA SER A 36 -30.74 14.99 3.92
C SER A 36 -29.53 15.48 3.13
N THR A 37 -28.55 16.05 3.84
CA THR A 37 -27.20 16.27 3.33
C THR A 37 -26.56 14.92 3.15
N HIS A 38 -26.89 14.28 2.04
CA HIS A 38 -26.27 13.05 1.58
C HIS A 38 -24.86 13.40 1.09
N GLU A 39 -23.95 13.61 2.06
CA GLU A 39 -22.52 13.65 1.75
C GLU A 39 -22.17 12.35 1.00
N PRO A 40 -21.43 12.43 -0.11
CA PRO A 40 -21.06 11.24 -0.86
C PRO A 40 -20.24 10.34 0.05
N THR A 41 -20.78 9.17 0.40
CA THR A 41 -20.11 8.21 1.27
C THR A 41 -18.80 7.81 0.61
N MET A 42 -17.67 8.25 1.18
CA MET A 42 -16.34 7.98 0.64
C MET A 42 -16.17 6.48 0.43
N SER A 43 -15.94 6.10 -0.84
CA SER A 43 -16.04 4.73 -1.31
C SER A 43 -14.64 4.22 -1.63
N TYR A 44 -14.03 3.54 -0.67
CA TYR A 44 -12.66 3.04 -0.75
C TYR A 44 -12.63 1.60 -1.23
N ILE A 45 -11.47 1.10 -1.67
CA ILE A 45 -11.29 -0.33 -1.91
C ILE A 45 -11.45 -1.06 -0.56
N SER A 46 -12.50 -1.89 -0.43
CA SER A 46 -12.97 -2.43 0.86
C SER A 46 -12.92 -3.95 0.97
N GLU A 47 -13.05 -4.67 -0.15
CA GLU A 47 -12.75 -6.10 -0.24
C GLU A 47 -11.88 -6.38 -1.47
N LEU A 48 -11.05 -7.41 -1.34
CA LEU A 48 -10.35 -8.07 -2.45
C LEU A 48 -10.73 -9.55 -2.49
N ASP A 49 -10.78 -10.11 -3.69
CA ASP A 49 -10.99 -11.53 -3.98
C ASP A 49 -10.23 -11.90 -5.29
N VAL A 50 -10.08 -13.18 -5.61
CA VAL A 50 -9.37 -13.64 -6.83
C VAL A 50 -10.18 -14.73 -7.53
N SER A 51 -10.25 -14.66 -8.86
CA SER A 51 -10.82 -15.72 -9.71
C SER A 51 -9.72 -16.57 -10.34
N LEU A 52 -9.88 -17.89 -10.30
CA LEU A 52 -9.02 -18.85 -11.02
C LEU A 52 -9.71 -19.45 -12.26
N ASP A 53 -11.01 -19.22 -12.45
CA ASP A 53 -11.75 -19.65 -13.64
C ASP A 53 -12.94 -18.73 -14.02
N LYS A 54 -13.48 -18.96 -15.23
CA LYS A 54 -14.59 -18.18 -15.83
C LYS A 54 -15.95 -18.33 -15.14
N ASN A 55 -16.12 -19.19 -14.15
CA ASN A 55 -17.30 -19.25 -13.29
C ASN A 55 -17.09 -18.43 -12.02
N GLU A 56 -15.87 -18.41 -11.48
CA GLU A 56 -15.50 -17.53 -10.38
C GLU A 56 -15.60 -16.06 -10.77
N GLU A 57 -15.15 -15.68 -11.97
CA GLU A 57 -15.33 -14.33 -12.53
C GLU A 57 -16.82 -13.90 -12.57
N LYS A 58 -17.71 -14.80 -13.01
CA LYS A 58 -19.16 -14.54 -13.02
C LYS A 58 -19.70 -14.35 -11.60
N ASN A 59 -19.26 -15.19 -10.67
CA ASN A 59 -19.70 -15.13 -9.26
C ASN A 59 -19.23 -13.85 -8.57
N LEU A 60 -17.99 -13.39 -8.84
CA LEU A 60 -17.47 -12.12 -8.31
C LEU A 60 -18.21 -10.92 -8.91
N LYS A 61 -18.43 -10.91 -10.23
CA LYS A 61 -19.24 -9.88 -10.90
C LYS A 61 -20.68 -9.82 -10.37
N MET A 62 -21.32 -10.97 -10.12
CA MET A 62 -22.65 -11.02 -9.48
C MET A 62 -22.64 -10.56 -8.01
N ARG A 63 -21.52 -10.68 -7.29
CA ARG A 63 -21.33 -10.13 -5.93
C ARG A 63 -21.04 -8.62 -5.92
N GLY A 64 -20.98 -7.97 -7.07
CA GLY A 64 -20.64 -6.55 -7.21
C GLY A 64 -19.16 -6.27 -6.94
N PHE A 65 -18.28 -7.13 -7.44
CA PHE A 65 -16.84 -6.85 -7.56
C PHE A 65 -16.53 -6.38 -8.99
N ASP A 66 -15.59 -5.46 -9.09
CA ASP A 66 -14.97 -5.01 -10.33
C ASP A 66 -13.67 -5.81 -10.56
N VAL A 67 -13.33 -6.07 -11.82
CA VAL A 67 -12.07 -6.75 -12.19
C VAL A 67 -10.96 -5.72 -12.31
N ILE A 68 -9.76 -6.06 -11.83
CA ILE A 68 -8.55 -5.26 -12.04
C ILE A 68 -7.80 -5.84 -13.24
N ASP A 69 -7.54 -4.99 -14.24
CA ASP A 69 -6.86 -5.40 -15.48
C ASP A 69 -5.44 -5.93 -15.20
N GLY A 70 -5.16 -7.10 -15.79
CA GLY A 70 -3.92 -7.86 -15.62
C GLY A 70 -4.21 -9.35 -15.41
N ASN A 71 -3.32 -10.22 -15.88
CA ASN A 71 -3.33 -11.65 -15.56
C ASN A 71 -2.27 -11.90 -14.47
N LEU A 72 -2.67 -12.48 -13.34
CA LEU A 72 -1.80 -12.64 -12.17
C LEU A 72 -0.73 -13.73 -12.37
N ASN A 73 -0.89 -14.61 -13.35
CA ASN A 73 0.06 -15.68 -13.70
C ASN A 73 0.58 -15.58 -15.14
N GLU A 74 0.70 -14.36 -15.67
CA GLU A 74 1.14 -14.13 -17.05
C GLU A 74 2.53 -14.73 -17.32
N GLY A 75 2.67 -15.46 -18.42
CA GLY A 75 3.87 -16.22 -18.77
C GLY A 75 4.13 -17.50 -17.95
N ALA A 76 3.45 -17.71 -16.81
CA ALA A 76 3.62 -18.89 -15.97
C ALA A 76 2.81 -20.10 -16.47
N GLY A 77 1.64 -19.82 -17.05
CA GLY A 77 0.71 -20.83 -17.58
C GLY A 77 -0.43 -21.15 -16.61
N GLY A 78 -1.08 -22.29 -16.82
CA GLY A 78 -2.33 -22.63 -16.12
C GLY A 78 -3.54 -21.89 -16.68
N CYS A 79 -4.59 -21.73 -15.86
CA CYS A 79 -5.74 -20.90 -16.18
C CYS A 79 -5.44 -19.45 -15.80
N ALA A 80 -5.76 -18.49 -16.68
CA ALA A 80 -5.60 -17.06 -16.38
C ALA A 80 -6.36 -16.68 -15.11
N SER A 81 -5.68 -15.97 -14.22
CA SER A 81 -6.21 -15.57 -12.91
C SER A 81 -6.24 -14.05 -12.78
N HIS A 82 -7.26 -13.52 -12.12
CA HIS A 82 -7.51 -12.08 -12.05
C HIS A 82 -7.78 -11.63 -10.62
N LEU A 83 -7.30 -10.44 -10.27
CA LEU A 83 -7.63 -9.77 -9.01
C LEU A 83 -8.94 -9.01 -9.17
N TRP A 84 -9.77 -9.05 -8.14
CA TRP A 84 -11.05 -8.36 -8.08
C TRP A 84 -11.11 -7.49 -6.84
N SER A 85 -11.68 -6.29 -6.98
CA SER A 85 -11.89 -5.36 -5.89
C SER A 85 -13.38 -5.03 -5.73
N LYS A 86 -13.74 -4.56 -4.53
CA LYS A 86 -15.08 -4.05 -4.27
C LYS A 86 -15.02 -2.83 -3.38
N HIS A 87 -15.71 -1.78 -3.81
CA HIS A 87 -15.76 -0.51 -3.11
C HIS A 87 -16.75 -0.51 -1.94
N GLY A 88 -16.45 0.25 -0.88
CA GLY A 88 -17.25 0.32 0.33
C GLY A 88 -16.68 1.24 1.41
N PRO A 89 -17.34 1.34 2.58
CA PRO A 89 -17.02 2.32 3.63
C PRO A 89 -15.83 1.92 4.52
N LEU A 90 -15.44 0.65 4.54
CA LEU A 90 -14.32 0.15 5.35
C LEU A 90 -13.08 -0.04 4.46
N ALA A 91 -12.23 0.98 4.41
CA ALA A 91 -11.03 0.96 3.59
C ALA A 91 -10.06 -0.16 3.97
N ILE A 92 -9.52 -0.84 2.95
CA ILE A 92 -8.29 -1.61 3.07
C ILE A 92 -7.12 -0.61 3.16
N THR A 93 -6.20 -0.88 4.08
CA THR A 93 -5.06 0.01 4.38
C THR A 93 -3.72 -0.69 4.27
N LYS A 94 -3.67 -2.03 4.22
CA LYS A 94 -2.44 -2.80 3.93
C LYS A 94 -2.76 -4.03 3.09
N VAL A 95 -1.87 -4.36 2.14
CA VAL A 95 -1.87 -5.61 1.37
C VAL A 95 -0.52 -6.29 1.54
N GLN A 96 -0.51 -7.61 1.73
CA GLN A 96 0.69 -8.42 1.98
C GLN A 96 0.59 -9.76 1.25
N VAL A 97 1.73 -10.43 1.07
CA VAL A 97 1.87 -11.73 0.43
C VAL A 97 2.44 -12.76 1.42
N SER A 98 2.09 -14.03 1.26
CA SER A 98 2.78 -15.15 1.94
C SER A 98 3.09 -16.27 0.97
N PHE A 99 4.31 -16.82 1.05
CA PHE A 99 4.76 -17.97 0.26
C PHE A 99 5.27 -19.15 1.13
N ASN A 100 5.07 -19.08 2.45
CA ASN A 100 5.31 -20.15 3.42
C ASN A 100 4.28 -20.07 4.58
N GLU A 101 4.29 -21.06 5.47
CA GLU A 101 3.33 -21.14 6.58
C GLU A 101 3.62 -20.13 7.70
N GLU A 102 4.88 -19.77 7.92
CA GLU A 102 5.30 -18.86 8.99
C GLU A 102 4.85 -17.42 8.73
N MET A 103 5.02 -16.92 7.50
CA MET A 103 4.49 -15.63 7.05
C MET A 103 2.96 -15.58 7.20
N ALA A 104 2.27 -16.66 6.80
CA ALA A 104 0.83 -16.79 6.94
C ALA A 104 0.40 -16.79 8.43
N ASN A 105 1.12 -17.50 9.29
CA ASN A 105 0.88 -17.52 10.74
C ASN A 105 1.03 -16.14 11.39
N GLY A 106 2.01 -15.34 10.96
CA GLY A 106 2.16 -13.94 11.39
C GLY A 106 0.94 -13.09 11.01
N LEU A 107 0.55 -13.15 9.73
CA LEU A 107 -0.59 -12.40 9.17
C LEU A 107 -1.93 -12.80 9.81
N ILE A 108 -2.19 -14.09 10.04
CA ILE A 108 -3.38 -14.59 10.76
C ILE A 108 -3.44 -14.01 12.19
N LYS A 109 -2.33 -14.07 12.94
CA LYS A 109 -2.26 -13.59 14.34
C LYS A 109 -2.27 -12.05 14.46
N ALA A 110 -2.00 -11.35 13.35
CA ALA A 110 -2.17 -9.92 13.20
C ALA A 110 -3.59 -9.51 12.74
N GLY A 111 -4.45 -10.46 12.34
CA GLY A 111 -5.84 -10.22 11.93
C GLY A 111 -6.06 -9.92 10.45
N TYR A 112 -5.10 -10.23 9.58
CA TYR A 112 -5.26 -10.04 8.13
C TYR A 112 -6.25 -11.06 7.54
N LYS A 113 -7.13 -10.60 6.63
CA LYS A 113 -8.04 -11.42 5.84
C LYS A 113 -7.27 -12.04 4.67
N LYS A 114 -7.18 -13.37 4.66
CA LYS A 114 -6.60 -14.15 3.56
C LYS A 114 -7.55 -14.14 2.35
N ILE A 115 -7.04 -13.88 1.15
CA ILE A 115 -7.69 -14.34 -0.08
C ILE A 115 -7.32 -15.82 -0.24
N ASN A 116 -8.28 -16.73 -0.05
CA ASN A 116 -7.98 -18.16 -0.02
C ASN A 116 -7.89 -18.77 -1.43
N LYS A 117 -6.99 -18.20 -2.23
CA LYS A 117 -6.67 -18.52 -3.62
C LYS A 117 -5.15 -18.55 -3.76
N ASP A 118 -4.62 -19.71 -4.14
CA ASP A 118 -3.21 -19.85 -4.47
C ASP A 118 -2.99 -19.32 -5.88
N LEU A 119 -2.13 -18.32 -6.05
CA LEU A 119 -1.85 -17.72 -7.36
C LEU A 119 -0.98 -18.63 -8.25
N ASN A 120 -0.20 -19.52 -7.64
CA ASN A 120 0.64 -20.51 -8.33
C ASN A 120 -0.11 -21.82 -8.64
N ALA A 121 -1.42 -21.87 -8.37
CA ALA A 121 -2.24 -23.09 -8.51
C ALA A 121 -2.18 -23.69 -9.91
N GLY A 122 -1.74 -24.95 -10.00
CA GLY A 122 -1.66 -25.70 -11.26
C GLY A 122 -0.39 -25.46 -12.08
N VAL A 123 0.45 -24.48 -11.72
CA VAL A 123 1.77 -24.24 -12.34
C VAL A 123 2.89 -24.94 -11.56
N GLY A 124 2.74 -25.07 -10.24
CA GLY A 124 3.72 -25.69 -9.34
C GLY A 124 4.39 -24.67 -8.43
N GLY A 125 5.58 -24.99 -7.91
CA GLY A 125 6.28 -24.13 -6.95
C GLY A 125 5.66 -24.14 -5.54
N SER A 126 5.97 -23.11 -4.75
CA SER A 126 5.36 -22.90 -3.42
C SER A 126 4.04 -22.14 -3.57
N PRO A 127 3.01 -22.43 -2.76
CA PRO A 127 1.72 -21.74 -2.86
C PRO A 127 1.83 -20.28 -2.41
N LEU A 128 1.24 -19.36 -3.17
CA LEU A 128 1.34 -17.93 -2.95
C LEU A 128 -0.05 -17.31 -2.72
N TYR A 129 -0.20 -16.60 -1.60
CA TYR A 129 -1.48 -16.03 -1.18
C TYR A 129 -1.39 -14.53 -0.92
N LEU A 130 -2.43 -13.80 -1.36
CA LEU A 130 -2.67 -12.40 -1.02
C LEU A 130 -3.46 -12.27 0.29
N TRP A 131 -3.14 -11.21 1.04
CA TRP A 131 -3.73 -10.88 2.33
C TRP A 131 -3.99 -9.39 2.40
N TYR A 132 -5.03 -8.99 3.14
CA TYR A 132 -5.30 -7.58 3.39
C TYR A 132 -5.82 -7.30 4.80
N SER A 133 -5.61 -6.08 5.27
CA SER A 133 -6.18 -5.58 6.52
C SER A 133 -6.83 -4.21 6.32
N GLN A 134 -7.84 -3.94 7.15
CA GLN A 134 -8.55 -2.67 7.25
C GLN A 134 -8.12 -2.00 8.55
N GLY A 135 -7.98 -0.68 8.55
CA GLY A 135 -7.46 0.06 9.71
C GLY A 135 -7.83 1.54 9.67
N SER A 136 -7.50 2.25 10.75
CA SER A 136 -7.83 3.67 10.93
C SER A 136 -6.89 4.40 11.92
N GLY A 137 -5.72 3.83 12.22
CA GLY A 137 -4.69 4.49 13.04
C GLY A 137 -3.83 5.50 12.25
N GLU A 138 -2.82 6.06 12.91
CA GLU A 138 -1.87 7.01 12.29
C GLU A 138 -1.17 6.44 11.04
N PHE A 139 -0.99 5.12 10.99
CA PHE A 139 -0.27 4.40 9.93
C PHE A 139 -1.22 3.65 8.97
N ASP A 140 -2.45 4.14 8.83
CA ASP A 140 -3.53 3.54 8.03
C ASP A 140 -4.12 4.55 7.02
N THR A 141 -3.42 4.77 5.91
CA THR A 141 -3.95 5.58 4.80
C THR A 141 -4.80 4.70 3.87
N PRO A 142 -6.07 5.05 3.58
CA PRO A 142 -6.94 4.27 2.69
C PRO A 142 -6.36 4.01 1.30
N ILE A 143 -6.62 2.83 0.76
CA ILE A 143 -6.37 2.49 -0.64
C ILE A 143 -7.61 2.87 -1.47
N VAL A 144 -7.40 3.66 -2.52
CA VAL A 144 -8.46 4.18 -3.40
C VAL A 144 -8.44 3.57 -4.80
N ASP A 145 -7.33 2.96 -5.22
CA ASP A 145 -7.16 2.37 -6.55
C ASP A 145 -6.11 1.25 -6.50
N ILE A 146 -6.22 0.25 -7.37
CA ILE A 146 -5.34 -0.93 -7.44
C ILE A 146 -5.12 -1.31 -8.91
N ASN A 147 -3.87 -1.62 -9.29
CA ASN A 147 -3.51 -2.05 -10.64
C ASN A 147 -2.41 -3.13 -10.61
N VAL A 148 -2.33 -3.94 -11.66
CA VAL A 148 -1.30 -4.99 -11.84
C VAL A 148 -0.40 -4.62 -13.02
N THR A 149 0.90 -4.84 -12.89
CA THR A 149 1.83 -4.86 -14.04
C THR A 149 2.22 -6.30 -14.36
N THR A 150 2.15 -6.66 -15.65
CA THR A 150 2.62 -7.95 -16.19
C THR A 150 3.90 -7.81 -17.04
N ASP A 151 4.46 -6.60 -17.08
CA ASP A 151 5.77 -6.25 -17.61
C ASP A 151 6.47 -5.32 -16.62
N SER A 152 7.69 -5.69 -16.20
CA SER A 152 8.49 -4.95 -15.24
C SER A 152 9.46 -3.94 -15.86
N ALA A 153 9.61 -3.91 -17.20
CA ALA A 153 10.44 -2.92 -17.86
C ALA A 153 9.83 -1.50 -17.79
N ASN A 154 8.50 -1.40 -17.90
CA ASN A 154 7.79 -0.13 -17.95
C ASN A 154 7.16 0.30 -16.60
N GLU A 155 7.17 -0.56 -15.58
CA GLU A 155 6.43 -0.34 -14.34
C GLU A 155 6.95 0.82 -13.47
N ALA A 156 8.25 1.12 -13.54
CA ALA A 156 8.91 2.11 -12.68
C ALA A 156 8.31 3.52 -12.78
N GLN A 157 7.69 3.86 -13.92
CA GLN A 157 7.03 5.14 -14.11
C GLN A 157 5.79 5.33 -13.20
N LYS A 158 5.17 4.23 -12.73
CA LYS A 158 3.95 4.29 -11.90
C LYS A 158 4.14 5.07 -10.60
N PHE A 159 5.34 5.03 -10.00
CA PHE A 159 5.65 5.80 -8.79
C PHE A 159 5.50 7.31 -8.99
N GLY A 160 5.84 7.84 -10.17
CA GLY A 160 5.63 9.24 -10.53
C GLY A 160 4.15 9.67 -10.64
N PHE A 161 3.22 8.71 -10.64
CA PHE A 161 1.77 8.94 -10.60
C PHE A 161 1.14 8.61 -9.23
N GLY A 162 1.96 8.49 -8.17
CA GLY A 162 1.52 8.28 -6.79
C GLY A 162 1.12 6.83 -6.47
N TRP A 163 1.62 5.85 -7.23
CA TRP A 163 1.44 4.43 -6.93
C TRP A 163 2.59 3.88 -6.07
N GLU A 164 2.28 3.04 -5.10
CA GLU A 164 3.25 2.20 -4.39
C GLU A 164 3.18 0.75 -4.89
N ARG A 165 4.28 0.00 -4.74
CA ARG A 165 4.41 -1.39 -5.20
C ARG A 165 4.43 -2.36 -4.03
N VAL A 166 3.54 -3.35 -4.02
CA VAL A 166 3.66 -4.52 -3.13
C VAL A 166 4.87 -5.31 -3.61
N THR A 167 5.85 -5.54 -2.74
CA THR A 167 7.23 -5.83 -3.17
C THR A 167 7.52 -7.29 -3.49
N CYS A 168 6.54 -8.19 -3.38
CA CYS A 168 6.66 -9.56 -3.84
C CYS A 168 6.16 -9.66 -5.29
N ASP A 169 6.96 -10.30 -6.13
CA ASP A 169 6.53 -10.85 -7.42
C ASP A 169 5.43 -11.90 -7.19
N LEU A 170 4.28 -11.78 -7.86
CA LEU A 170 3.16 -12.72 -7.70
C LEU A 170 3.43 -14.07 -8.39
N ASN A 171 4.35 -14.12 -9.37
CA ASN A 171 4.88 -15.35 -9.96
C ASN A 171 6.06 -15.94 -9.15
N ARG A 172 6.29 -15.51 -7.90
CA ARG A 172 7.39 -16.01 -7.06
C ARG A 172 7.33 -17.54 -6.96
N GLY A 173 8.42 -18.18 -7.38
CA GLY A 173 8.63 -19.62 -7.25
C GLY A 173 8.13 -20.44 -8.43
N VAL A 174 7.48 -19.81 -9.42
CA VAL A 174 7.20 -20.36 -10.74
C VAL A 174 8.07 -19.66 -11.80
N CYS A 175 7.97 -20.08 -13.06
CA CYS A 175 8.46 -19.31 -14.21
C CYS A 175 7.37 -18.32 -14.67
N GLY A 176 7.72 -17.39 -15.57
CA GLY A 176 6.78 -16.46 -16.18
C GLY A 176 7.31 -15.03 -16.22
N ASN A 177 6.41 -14.07 -16.37
CA ASN A 177 6.74 -12.65 -16.27
C ASN A 177 6.86 -12.24 -14.79
N TRP A 178 7.56 -11.15 -14.51
CA TRP A 178 7.50 -10.51 -13.18
C TRP A 178 6.17 -9.79 -13.03
N ILE A 179 5.35 -10.20 -12.06
CA ILE A 179 4.01 -9.65 -11.84
C ILE A 179 3.99 -8.85 -10.55
N HIS A 180 3.70 -7.56 -10.61
CA HIS A 180 3.65 -6.72 -9.41
C HIS A 180 2.28 -6.08 -9.21
N LEU A 181 1.84 -6.06 -7.94
CA LEU A 181 0.63 -5.40 -7.50
C LEU A 181 0.93 -3.98 -7.05
N TRP A 182 0.13 -3.03 -7.51
CA TRP A 182 0.27 -1.61 -7.22
C TRP A 182 -0.95 -1.08 -6.51
N LEU A 183 -0.72 -0.26 -5.49
CA LEU A 183 -1.75 0.36 -4.68
C LEU A 183 -1.66 1.87 -4.85
N LYS A 184 -2.80 2.56 -4.81
CA LYS A 184 -2.84 4.02 -4.75
C LYS A 184 -3.50 4.47 -3.45
N ARG A 185 -2.85 5.39 -2.77
CA ARG A 185 -3.30 5.96 -1.50
C ARG A 185 -4.22 7.15 -1.71
N GLU A 186 -5.16 7.35 -0.79
CA GLU A 186 -6.01 8.55 -0.73
C GLU A 186 -5.19 9.85 -0.58
N LYS A 187 -4.07 9.76 0.15
CA LYS A 187 -3.14 10.85 0.47
C LYS A 187 -1.71 10.39 0.17
N GLU A 188 -0.80 11.32 -0.17
CA GLU A 188 0.61 10.95 -0.34
C GLU A 188 1.20 10.44 0.98
N THR A 189 1.96 9.35 0.91
CA THR A 189 2.56 8.67 2.06
C THR A 189 4.07 8.64 1.96
N TYR A 190 4.73 8.82 3.10
CA TYR A 190 6.18 8.80 3.27
C TYR A 190 6.58 7.68 4.22
N ILE A 191 7.75 7.08 3.99
CA ILE A 191 8.37 6.09 4.87
C ILE A 191 8.87 6.81 6.13
N CYS A 192 8.22 6.63 7.27
CA CYS A 192 8.61 7.26 8.54
C CYS A 192 9.53 6.40 9.41
N ASP A 193 9.70 5.13 9.07
CA ASP A 193 10.45 4.18 9.88
C ASP A 193 10.90 2.99 9.04
N VAL A 194 12.04 2.40 9.39
CA VAL A 194 12.56 1.16 8.78
C VAL A 194 13.21 0.27 9.84
N THR A 195 12.98 -1.04 9.75
CA THR A 195 13.60 -2.05 10.60
C THR A 195 13.75 -3.37 9.83
N ALA A 196 14.23 -4.42 10.46
CA ALA A 196 14.33 -5.76 9.86
C ALA A 196 14.10 -6.85 10.92
N THR A 197 13.81 -8.07 10.48
CA THR A 197 13.74 -9.28 11.32
C THR A 197 14.47 -10.43 10.65
N ASP A 198 15.17 -11.24 11.44
CA ASP A 198 15.82 -12.49 11.01
C ASP A 198 15.07 -13.76 11.46
N SER A 199 13.83 -13.57 11.91
CA SER A 199 12.90 -14.63 12.27
C SER A 199 11.47 -14.08 12.33
N PHE A 200 10.48 -14.98 12.28
CA PHE A 200 9.05 -14.64 12.33
C PHE A 200 8.53 -14.26 13.73
N GLY A 201 9.41 -14.10 14.71
CA GLY A 201 9.03 -13.92 16.12
C GLY A 201 8.32 -12.59 16.38
N SER A 202 8.67 -11.53 15.64
CA SER A 202 8.17 -10.17 15.85
C SER A 202 7.06 -9.75 14.88
N ASP A 203 6.76 -10.55 13.85
CA ASP A 203 5.79 -10.21 12.78
C ASP A 203 4.46 -9.70 13.32
N ILE A 204 3.92 -10.38 14.33
CA ILE A 204 2.61 -10.09 14.93
C ILE A 204 2.58 -8.67 15.48
N ASP A 205 3.65 -8.25 16.16
CA ASP A 205 3.72 -6.95 16.83
C ASP A 205 4.11 -5.85 15.84
N LEU A 206 4.96 -6.14 14.85
CA LEU A 206 5.26 -5.21 13.77
C LEU A 206 4.01 -4.88 12.94
N PHE A 207 3.23 -5.89 12.53
CA PHE A 207 1.95 -5.67 11.85
C PHE A 207 0.97 -4.83 12.69
N LYS A 208 0.83 -5.14 13.99
CA LYS A 208 -0.06 -4.39 14.90
C LYS A 208 0.41 -2.96 15.17
N ASN A 209 1.70 -2.68 15.11
CA ASN A 209 2.28 -1.33 15.22
C ASN A 209 2.32 -0.57 13.87
N GLY A 210 1.64 -1.10 12.83
CA GLY A 210 1.43 -0.43 11.56
C GLY A 210 2.57 -0.59 10.54
N TYR A 211 3.56 -1.45 10.80
CA TYR A 211 4.58 -1.75 9.80
C TYR A 211 4.00 -2.61 8.66
N ILE A 212 4.65 -2.48 7.51
CA ILE A 212 4.44 -3.23 6.27
C ILE A 212 5.75 -3.98 6.00
N ARG A 213 5.69 -5.29 5.75
CA ARG A 213 6.85 -6.09 5.40
C ARG A 213 7.19 -5.86 3.93
N LEU A 214 8.48 -5.79 3.61
CA LEU A 214 8.92 -6.11 2.25
C LEU A 214 8.77 -7.62 2.11
N ASP A 215 7.73 -8.10 1.41
CA ASP A 215 7.43 -9.53 1.25
C ASP A 215 8.41 -10.28 0.31
N GLU A 216 9.66 -9.83 0.27
CA GLU A 216 10.79 -10.50 -0.36
C GLU A 216 11.86 -10.75 0.71
N ASP A 217 12.42 -11.96 0.71
CA ASP A 217 13.38 -12.46 1.69
C ASP A 217 14.80 -12.11 1.21
N THR A 218 15.55 -11.29 1.95
CA THR A 218 16.88 -10.84 1.52
C THR A 218 17.89 -11.98 1.35
N ASN A 219 17.58 -13.17 1.87
CA ASN A 219 18.34 -14.41 1.68
C ASN A 219 17.71 -15.36 0.62
N ARG A 220 16.89 -14.88 -0.32
CA ARG A 220 16.27 -15.69 -1.40
C ARG A 220 17.32 -16.55 -2.10
N GLY A 221 17.22 -17.88 -1.96
CA GLY A 221 18.16 -18.85 -2.55
C GLY A 221 19.53 -18.99 -1.85
N ALA A 222 19.83 -18.15 -0.87
CA ALA A 222 21.14 -18.10 -0.20
C ALA A 222 21.36 -19.15 0.91
N ARG A 223 20.29 -19.83 1.34
CA ARG A 223 20.27 -20.84 2.42
C ARG A 223 20.75 -20.28 3.77
N GLY A 224 19.86 -19.55 4.46
CA GLY A 224 20.09 -19.01 5.79
C GLY A 224 18.80 -18.91 6.59
N ALA A 225 18.71 -17.94 7.49
CA ALA A 225 17.42 -17.51 8.04
C ALA A 225 16.64 -16.74 6.96
N SER A 226 15.31 -16.79 6.98
CA SER A 226 14.52 -15.82 6.22
C SER A 226 14.62 -14.46 6.89
N VAL A 227 15.06 -13.45 6.13
CA VAL A 227 15.31 -12.10 6.65
C VAL A 227 14.48 -11.10 5.86
N PHE A 228 13.69 -10.29 6.57
CA PHE A 228 12.77 -9.33 5.97
C PHE A 228 13.07 -7.92 6.46
N ILE A 229 13.07 -6.97 5.54
CA ILE A 229 13.03 -5.54 5.85
C ILE A 229 11.56 -5.15 6.05
N TRP A 230 11.32 -4.25 7.00
CA TRP A 230 10.00 -3.71 7.33
C TRP A 230 10.06 -2.19 7.26
N TYR A 231 8.96 -1.56 6.88
CA TYR A 231 8.83 -0.12 6.83
C TYR A 231 7.49 0.33 7.42
N ARG A 232 7.37 1.60 7.81
CA ARG A 232 6.11 2.20 8.26
C ARG A 232 5.83 3.49 7.51
N GLN A 233 4.56 3.73 7.19
CA GLN A 233 4.14 4.90 6.42
C GLN A 233 3.48 5.96 7.31
N THR A 234 3.58 7.21 6.89
CA THR A 234 2.89 8.37 7.47
C THR A 234 2.44 9.33 6.36
N THR A 235 1.52 10.25 6.64
CA THR A 235 1.20 11.39 5.76
C THR A 235 1.96 12.67 6.14
N ASP A 236 2.81 12.62 7.17
CA ASP A 236 3.64 13.73 7.67
C ASP A 236 5.08 13.65 7.12
N PRO A 237 5.48 14.54 6.18
CA PRO A 237 6.79 14.47 5.54
C PRO A 237 7.96 14.79 6.49
N GLU A 238 7.73 15.45 7.64
CA GLU A 238 8.81 15.75 8.59
C GLU A 238 9.16 14.56 9.50
N LYS A 239 8.25 13.58 9.62
CA LYS A 239 8.56 12.30 10.29
C LYS A 239 9.35 11.33 9.39
N ALA A 240 9.51 11.65 8.10
CA ALA A 240 10.05 10.74 7.10
C ALA A 240 11.55 10.42 7.28
N VAL A 241 11.91 9.19 6.92
CA VAL A 241 13.26 8.84 6.48
C VAL A 241 13.55 9.58 5.18
N LYS A 242 14.76 10.12 5.02
CA LYS A 242 15.17 10.95 3.86
C LYS A 242 16.38 10.34 3.12
N GLU A 243 17.14 9.44 3.75
CA GLU A 243 18.21 8.66 3.10
C GLU A 243 18.28 7.23 3.67
N ILE A 244 18.72 6.28 2.83
CA ILE A 244 19.08 4.92 3.23
C ILE A 244 20.40 4.48 2.57
N GLN A 245 21.15 3.61 3.25
CA GLN A 245 22.42 3.02 2.79
C GLN A 245 22.52 1.54 3.19
N VAL A 246 23.45 0.81 2.58
CA VAL A 246 23.75 -0.59 2.94
C VAL A 246 25.26 -0.79 3.05
N SER A 247 25.74 -1.24 4.22
CA SER A 247 27.12 -1.67 4.42
C SER A 247 27.25 -3.18 4.20
N VAL A 248 28.16 -3.60 3.31
CA VAL A 248 28.52 -5.01 3.07
C VAL A 248 29.95 -5.36 3.55
N LYS A 249 30.57 -4.41 4.28
CA LYS A 249 31.95 -4.45 4.80
C LYS A 249 32.08 -3.57 6.04
N ALA A 250 33.11 -3.83 6.86
CA ALA A 250 33.35 -3.10 8.11
C ALA A 250 33.84 -1.65 7.93
N ASP A 251 34.49 -1.33 6.81
CA ASP A 251 34.86 0.05 6.45
C ASP A 251 33.61 0.91 6.25
N GLN A 252 32.65 0.42 5.46
CA GLN A 252 31.35 1.05 5.22
C GLN A 252 30.50 1.18 6.49
N TYR A 253 30.54 0.19 7.39
CA TYR A 253 29.87 0.25 8.69
C TYR A 253 30.38 1.46 9.50
N LEU A 254 31.70 1.61 9.61
CA LEU A 254 32.32 2.71 10.33
C LEU A 254 32.10 4.06 9.61
N GLU A 255 32.10 4.07 8.28
CA GLU A 255 31.82 5.25 7.46
C GLU A 255 30.41 5.80 7.71
N TYR A 256 29.37 4.95 7.67
CA TYR A 256 27.99 5.37 7.92
C TYR A 256 27.74 5.76 9.38
N GLN A 257 28.38 5.07 10.33
CA GLN A 257 28.37 5.49 11.74
C GLN A 257 28.99 6.87 11.94
N GLN A 258 30.14 7.17 11.30
CA GLN A 258 30.80 8.49 11.35
C GLN A 258 29.98 9.59 10.66
N GLN A 259 29.16 9.23 9.67
CA GLN A 259 28.22 10.14 9.00
C GLN A 259 26.90 10.33 9.76
N ASN A 260 26.74 9.77 10.97
CA ASN A 260 25.50 9.79 11.76
C ASN A 260 24.29 9.17 11.03
N TYR A 261 24.46 8.01 10.39
CA TYR A 261 23.32 7.16 10.03
C TYR A 261 22.91 6.28 11.22
N ASP A 262 21.61 6.05 11.38
CA ASP A 262 21.06 5.08 12.33
C ASP A 262 21.11 3.67 11.73
N PRO A 263 21.71 2.67 12.43
CA PRO A 263 21.74 1.28 11.96
C PRO A 263 20.44 0.54 12.29
N VAL A 264 19.92 -0.22 11.33
CA VAL A 264 18.99 -1.32 11.60
C VAL A 264 19.83 -2.50 12.10
N VAL A 265 19.71 -2.84 13.38
CA VAL A 265 20.60 -3.77 14.10
C VAL A 265 20.23 -5.25 13.84
N VAL A 266 20.08 -5.61 12.57
CA VAL A 266 19.86 -6.98 12.07
C VAL A 266 20.75 -7.21 10.85
N ASP A 267 21.41 -8.36 10.83
CA ASP A 267 22.22 -8.79 9.69
C ASP A 267 21.29 -9.29 8.55
N LEU A 268 21.18 -8.51 7.48
CA LEU A 268 20.38 -8.85 6.29
C LEU A 268 20.82 -10.15 5.60
N LYS A 269 22.03 -10.64 5.92
CA LYS A 269 22.62 -11.86 5.36
C LYS A 269 22.53 -13.07 6.32
N LYS A 270 21.78 -12.95 7.42
CA LYS A 270 21.83 -13.86 8.60
C LYS A 270 21.84 -15.35 8.23
N GLY A 271 22.92 -16.02 8.63
CA GLY A 271 23.06 -17.47 8.51
C GLY A 271 23.57 -17.99 7.16
N THR A 272 23.71 -17.15 6.14
CA THR A 272 24.24 -17.55 4.81
C THR A 272 25.78 -17.44 4.71
N GLY A 273 26.42 -16.78 5.68
CA GLY A 273 27.88 -16.70 5.82
C GLY A 273 28.56 -15.54 5.07
N GLY A 274 29.85 -15.35 5.34
CA GLY A 274 30.64 -14.22 4.86
C GLY A 274 30.47 -12.96 5.71
N ASN A 275 30.64 -11.79 5.12
CA ASN A 275 30.45 -10.51 5.80
C ASN A 275 28.98 -10.29 6.21
N GLN A 276 28.77 -9.66 7.35
CA GLN A 276 27.45 -9.15 7.73
C GLN A 276 27.01 -8.00 6.82
N VAL A 277 25.70 -7.87 6.62
CA VAL A 277 25.10 -6.82 5.81
C VAL A 277 24.09 -6.04 6.64
N PHE A 278 24.20 -4.72 6.70
CA PHE A 278 23.31 -3.88 7.52
C PHE A 278 22.66 -2.78 6.69
N LEU A 279 21.37 -2.55 6.95
CA LEU A 279 20.61 -1.38 6.49
C LEU A 279 20.87 -0.20 7.43
N TRP A 280 21.01 0.98 6.86
CA TRP A 280 21.23 2.25 7.54
C TRP A 280 20.22 3.28 7.05
N TYR A 281 19.79 4.20 7.90
CA TYR A 281 18.84 5.27 7.53
C TYR A 281 19.16 6.61 8.20
N LYS A 282 18.54 7.68 7.68
CA LYS A 282 18.51 9.02 8.28
C LYS A 282 17.16 9.69 8.10
N LYS A 283 16.81 10.58 9.03
CA LYS A 283 15.71 11.55 8.90
C LYS A 283 16.18 12.96 8.52
N GLU A 284 17.48 13.21 8.60
CA GLU A 284 18.14 14.38 8.00
C GLU A 284 18.27 14.17 6.48
N GLY A 285 18.10 15.23 5.69
CA GLY A 285 18.15 15.18 4.22
C GLY A 285 17.16 16.14 3.56
N SER A 286 17.18 16.22 2.23
CA SER A 286 16.41 17.20 1.46
C SER A 286 14.93 16.83 1.23
N SER A 287 14.63 15.54 1.09
CA SER A 287 13.36 15.07 0.52
C SER A 287 12.85 13.83 1.26
N PRO A 288 11.55 13.74 1.60
CA PRO A 288 11.00 12.57 2.27
C PRO A 288 10.96 11.35 1.36
N MET A 289 11.37 10.18 1.85
CA MET A 289 11.32 8.93 1.11
C MET A 289 9.87 8.45 0.99
N LYS A 290 9.40 8.15 -0.22
CA LYS A 290 8.02 7.73 -0.51
C LYS A 290 7.86 6.23 -0.67
N ALA A 291 8.87 5.58 -1.24
CA ALA A 291 8.90 4.13 -1.43
C ALA A 291 10.30 3.56 -1.18
N ILE A 292 10.34 2.32 -0.73
CA ILE A 292 11.53 1.48 -0.54
C ILE A 292 11.21 0.07 -1.06
N GLY A 293 12.20 -0.66 -1.56
CA GLY A 293 11.98 -2.05 -1.97
C GLY A 293 13.24 -2.76 -2.48
N LEU A 294 13.08 -4.04 -2.83
CA LEU A 294 14.14 -4.86 -3.41
C LEU A 294 13.91 -5.04 -4.92
N LEU A 295 14.99 -4.87 -5.70
CA LEU A 295 15.01 -5.07 -7.14
C LEU A 295 15.85 -6.30 -7.47
N LEU A 296 15.17 -7.36 -7.91
CA LEU A 296 15.76 -8.65 -8.28
C LEU A 296 15.81 -8.86 -9.80
N ASN A 297 14.88 -8.25 -10.56
CA ASN A 297 14.92 -8.29 -12.01
C ASN A 297 16.06 -7.41 -12.53
N LYS A 298 17.10 -8.04 -13.09
CA LYS A 298 18.26 -7.37 -13.69
C LYS A 298 17.90 -6.47 -14.86
N ASP A 299 16.88 -6.83 -15.63
CA ASP A 299 16.45 -6.06 -16.80
C ASP A 299 15.85 -4.70 -16.40
N ALA A 300 15.34 -4.58 -15.18
CA ALA A 300 14.81 -3.34 -14.62
C ALA A 300 15.87 -2.46 -13.91
N PHE A 301 17.12 -2.92 -13.77
CA PHE A 301 18.18 -2.20 -13.02
C PHE A 301 18.53 -0.83 -13.62
N GLU A 302 18.33 -0.63 -14.93
CA GLU A 302 18.56 0.66 -15.61
C GLU A 302 17.27 1.49 -15.75
N GLU A 303 16.09 0.87 -15.78
CA GLU A 303 14.81 1.59 -15.94
C GLU A 303 14.36 2.28 -14.64
N TYR A 304 14.59 1.66 -13.49
CA TYR A 304 14.32 2.28 -12.18
C TYR A 304 15.08 3.62 -12.01
N PRO A 305 16.41 3.70 -12.19
CA PRO A 305 17.13 4.97 -12.15
C PRO A 305 16.62 6.05 -13.12
N LYS A 306 16.18 5.67 -14.34
CA LYS A 306 15.57 6.61 -15.29
C LYS A 306 14.24 7.17 -14.80
N ALA A 307 13.47 6.39 -14.04
CA ALA A 307 12.25 6.83 -13.36
C ALA A 307 12.52 7.64 -12.06
N GLY A 308 13.78 7.99 -11.77
CA GLY A 308 14.17 8.81 -10.61
C GLY A 308 14.57 8.03 -9.36
N PHE A 309 14.70 6.70 -9.44
CA PHE A 309 15.08 5.89 -8.28
C PHE A 309 16.54 6.03 -7.89
N LYS A 310 16.78 6.07 -6.58
CA LYS A 310 18.11 5.86 -6.00
C LYS A 310 18.29 4.37 -5.74
N LEU A 311 19.06 3.72 -6.62
CA LEU A 311 19.48 2.33 -6.46
C LEU A 311 20.74 2.26 -5.59
N VAL A 312 20.67 1.61 -4.44
CA VAL A 312 21.85 1.32 -3.62
C VAL A 312 22.63 0.22 -4.34
N LYS A 313 23.72 0.60 -5.03
CA LYS A 313 24.54 -0.31 -5.86
C LYS A 313 25.43 -1.24 -5.01
N ARG A 314 24.78 -2.09 -4.20
CA ARG A 314 25.31 -3.18 -3.38
C ARG A 314 24.37 -4.37 -3.49
N ASN A 315 24.90 -5.53 -3.89
CA ASN A 315 24.19 -6.79 -3.85
C ASN A 315 24.07 -7.24 -2.38
N LEU A 316 22.85 -7.49 -1.88
CA LEU A 316 22.65 -7.96 -0.50
C LEU A 316 23.23 -9.37 -0.27
N ASN A 317 23.22 -10.20 -1.31
CA ASN A 317 23.71 -11.57 -1.32
C ASN A 317 25.16 -11.72 -1.80
N GLU A 318 25.97 -10.66 -1.68
CA GLU A 318 27.34 -10.68 -2.18
C GLU A 318 28.18 -11.77 -1.50
N GLY A 319 28.70 -12.70 -2.29
CA GLY A 319 29.48 -13.85 -1.81
C GLY A 319 28.66 -14.95 -1.12
N ASN A 320 27.39 -15.17 -1.50
CA ASN A 320 26.67 -16.43 -1.24
C ASN A 320 26.00 -16.95 -2.54
N SER A 321 25.09 -17.93 -2.47
CA SER A 321 24.37 -18.49 -3.62
C SER A 321 22.98 -17.87 -3.87
N GLY A 322 22.70 -16.72 -3.26
CA GLY A 322 21.40 -16.04 -3.33
C GLY A 322 21.14 -15.34 -4.66
N TRP A 323 19.93 -14.79 -4.77
CA TRP A 323 19.56 -13.91 -5.88
C TRP A 323 20.34 -12.60 -5.79
N VAL A 324 20.62 -11.97 -6.94
CA VAL A 324 21.28 -10.65 -6.96
C VAL A 324 20.22 -9.60 -6.66
N GLU A 325 20.26 -9.05 -5.45
CA GLU A 325 19.23 -8.13 -4.96
C GLU A 325 19.82 -6.78 -4.62
N HIS A 326 19.18 -5.72 -5.10
CA HIS A 326 19.56 -4.34 -4.81
C HIS A 326 18.42 -3.61 -4.11
N LEU A 327 18.74 -2.88 -3.04
CA LEU A 327 17.80 -1.98 -2.37
C LEU A 327 17.59 -0.71 -3.20
N TYR A 328 16.34 -0.30 -3.39
CA TYR A 328 15.97 0.94 -4.07
C TYR A 328 15.12 1.85 -3.18
N PHE A 329 15.12 3.15 -3.49
CA PHE A 329 14.16 4.10 -2.92
C PHE A 329 13.77 5.25 -3.86
N TYR A 330 12.63 5.87 -3.55
CA TYR A 330 12.02 7.01 -4.25
C TYR A 330 11.73 8.18 -3.30
N GLN A 331 11.73 9.41 -3.81
CA GLN A 331 11.55 10.67 -3.07
C GLN A 331 10.72 11.65 -3.91
#